data_AF-A0AAU2HDA5-F1
#
_entry.id   AF-A0AAU2HDA5-F1
#
_cell.length_a   1.000
_cell.length_b   1.000
_cell.length_c   1.000
_cell.angle_alpha   90.00
_cell.angle_beta   90.00
_cell.angle_gamma   90.00
#
_symmetry.space_group_name_H-M   'P 1'
#
loop_
_entity.id
_entity.type
_entity.pdbx_description
1 polymer ?
#
loop_
_entity_poly.entity_id
_entity_poly.type
_entity_poly.pdbx_seq_one_letter_code
_entity_poly.pdbx_strand_id
1 'polypeptide(L)'
;MWRLTFKWARRRHRNKSRHWVVDRYFGRFHPSRRDRWVFGDRDSGAFLIKFAWTGIVRHQLVKGGASPDDPALTEYWRNRRRKKAPPPMDKTSLLLAVRQQGLCPLCKQALIAGAEYEPDSPREWINWFAASKKMLHKHHFTYRRDGGGDERSNLRLVHSECHRQHHAGDGKRTT
;
A
#
# COMPACT_ATOMS: atom_id res chain seq x y z
N MET A 1 -24.12 0.26 14.76
CA MET A 1 -24.51 0.32 13.33
C MET A 1 -25.67 -0.59 12.96
N TRP A 2 -25.59 -1.92 13.14
CA TRP A 2 -26.65 -2.83 12.63
C TRP A 2 -28.06 -2.56 13.20
N ARG A 3 -28.17 -2.10 14.46
CA ARG A 3 -29.47 -1.73 15.05
C ARG A 3 -30.16 -0.60 14.29
N LEU A 4 -29.40 0.38 13.80
CA LEU A 4 -29.93 1.53 13.06
C LEU A 4 -30.40 1.10 11.66
N THR A 5 -29.58 0.33 10.95
CA THR A 5 -29.94 -0.18 9.61
C THR A 5 -31.11 -1.15 9.68
N PHE A 6 -31.19 -1.99 10.70
CA PHE A 6 -32.34 -2.87 10.95
C PHE A 6 -33.61 -2.08 11.26
N LYS A 7 -33.53 -1.05 12.13
CA LYS A 7 -34.67 -0.18 12.45
C LYS A 7 -35.15 0.58 11.21
N TRP A 8 -34.24 1.09 10.38
CA TRP A 8 -34.58 1.72 9.11
C TRP A 8 -35.29 0.74 8.17
N ALA A 9 -34.75 -0.48 7.97
CA ALA A 9 -35.34 -1.47 7.09
C ALA A 9 -36.74 -1.90 7.57
N ARG A 10 -36.93 -2.05 8.88
CA ARG A 10 -38.26 -2.32 9.50
C ARG A 10 -39.26 -1.18 9.27
N ARG A 11 -38.82 0.08 9.30
CA ARG A 11 -39.71 1.23 9.02
C ARG A 11 -40.04 1.38 7.53
N ARG A 12 -39.09 1.06 6.64
CA ARG A 12 -39.28 1.08 5.19
C ARG A 12 -40.22 -0.04 4.73
N HIS A 13 -40.18 -1.19 5.40
CA HIS A 13 -40.97 -2.38 5.07
C HIS A 13 -41.89 -2.78 6.22
N ARG A 14 -42.85 -1.90 6.55
CA ARG A 14 -43.76 -2.09 7.70
C ARG A 14 -44.57 -3.38 7.64
N ASN A 15 -44.95 -3.80 6.42
CA ASN A 15 -45.80 -4.97 6.17
C ASN A 15 -45.00 -6.28 5.98
N LYS A 16 -43.67 -6.23 6.08
CA LYS A 16 -42.82 -7.42 5.92
C LYS A 16 -42.36 -7.94 7.28
N SER A 17 -42.14 -9.24 7.37
CA SER A 17 -41.66 -9.89 8.59
C SER A 17 -40.22 -9.49 8.92
N ARG A 18 -39.77 -9.74 10.16
CA ARG A 18 -38.37 -9.53 10.54
C ARG A 18 -37.43 -10.45 9.75
N HIS A 19 -37.84 -11.69 9.49
CA HIS A 19 -37.11 -12.64 8.67
C HIS A 19 -36.91 -12.10 7.26
N TRP A 20 -37.97 -11.59 6.63
CA TRP A 20 -37.86 -11.01 5.29
C TRP A 20 -36.87 -9.84 5.25
N VAL A 21 -36.85 -8.98 6.29
CA VAL A 21 -35.88 -7.88 6.37
C VAL A 21 -34.43 -8.38 6.49
N VAL A 22 -34.20 -9.42 7.30
CA VAL A 22 -32.87 -10.03 7.41
C VAL A 22 -32.47 -10.64 6.07
N ASP A 23 -33.34 -11.42 5.45
CA ASP A 23 -33.04 -12.08 4.19
C ASP A 23 -32.79 -11.07 3.07
N ARG A 24 -33.53 -9.95 3.01
CA ARG A 24 -33.34 -8.94 1.97
C ARG A 24 -32.06 -8.12 2.11
N TYR A 25 -31.66 -7.77 3.35
CA TYR A 25 -30.63 -6.77 3.61
C TYR A 25 -29.38 -7.26 4.32
N PHE A 26 -29.40 -8.43 4.94
CA PHE A 26 -28.28 -8.94 5.73
C PHE A 26 -27.76 -10.24 5.13
N GLY A 27 -26.45 -10.30 4.92
CA GLY A 27 -25.84 -11.46 4.30
C GLY A 27 -24.33 -11.39 4.25
N ARG A 28 -23.75 -12.36 3.55
CA ARG A 28 -22.32 -12.39 3.24
C ARG A 28 -22.09 -11.64 1.94
N PHE A 29 -21.74 -10.36 2.04
CA PHE A 29 -21.46 -9.52 0.89
C PHE A 29 -19.96 -9.30 0.64
N HIS A 30 -19.12 -9.44 1.67
CA HIS A 30 -17.69 -9.19 1.54
C HIS A 30 -16.97 -10.41 0.91
N PRO A 31 -16.18 -10.26 -0.18
CA PRO A 31 -15.60 -11.38 -0.92
C PRO A 31 -14.75 -12.32 -0.06
N SER A 32 -13.80 -11.76 0.69
CA SER A 32 -12.83 -12.53 1.48
C SER A 32 -13.25 -12.78 2.94
N ARG A 33 -14.40 -12.27 3.40
CA ARG A 33 -14.84 -12.44 4.80
C ARG A 33 -16.07 -13.35 4.84
N ARG A 34 -16.16 -14.19 5.88
CA ARG A 34 -17.31 -15.09 6.11
C ARG A 34 -18.39 -14.47 7.02
N ASP A 35 -18.38 -13.14 7.15
CA ASP A 35 -19.34 -12.41 7.97
C ASP A 35 -20.72 -12.38 7.29
N ARG A 36 -21.71 -13.02 7.91
CA ARG A 36 -23.08 -13.15 7.39
C ARG A 36 -24.00 -12.02 7.84
N TRP A 37 -23.55 -11.17 8.76
CA TRP A 37 -24.37 -10.09 9.33
C TRP A 37 -23.93 -8.73 8.83
N VAL A 38 -23.78 -8.60 7.51
CA VAL A 38 -23.38 -7.36 6.84
C VAL A 38 -24.62 -6.77 6.17
N PHE A 39 -24.90 -5.51 6.44
CA PHE A 39 -25.98 -4.79 5.76
C PHE A 39 -25.54 -4.49 4.33
N GLY A 40 -26.37 -4.83 3.35
CA GLY A 40 -26.07 -4.61 1.94
C GLY A 40 -27.29 -4.84 1.07
N ASP A 41 -27.08 -4.67 -0.21
CA ASP A 41 -28.06 -4.90 -1.25
C ASP A 41 -27.61 -6.06 -2.14
N ARG A 42 -28.49 -7.04 -2.32
CA ARG A 42 -28.20 -8.25 -3.10
C ARG A 42 -28.20 -8.00 -4.60
N ASP A 43 -28.95 -7.01 -5.06
CA ASP A 43 -29.13 -6.74 -6.48
C ASP A 43 -27.90 -6.02 -7.04
N SER A 44 -27.42 -4.99 -6.34
CA SER A 44 -26.20 -4.25 -6.70
C SER A 44 -24.90 -4.87 -6.17
N GLY A 45 -24.98 -5.74 -5.17
CA GLY A 45 -23.81 -6.26 -4.44
C GLY A 45 -23.14 -5.23 -3.51
N ALA A 46 -23.68 -4.01 -3.41
CA ALA A 46 -23.15 -2.98 -2.52
C ALA A 46 -23.38 -3.35 -1.05
N PHE A 47 -22.41 -3.08 -0.18
CA PHE A 47 -22.54 -3.36 1.24
C PHE A 47 -21.86 -2.31 2.11
N LEU A 48 -22.36 -2.20 3.34
CA LEU A 48 -21.81 -1.31 4.35
C LEU A 48 -20.60 -1.97 5.03
N ILE A 49 -19.43 -1.36 4.86
CA ILE A 49 -18.20 -1.77 5.56
C ILE A 49 -18.42 -1.65 7.07
N LYS A 50 -18.13 -2.73 7.83
CA LYS A 50 -18.17 -2.66 9.29
C LYS A 50 -16.93 -1.94 9.80
N PHE A 51 -17.12 -0.97 10.69
CA PHE A 51 -16.01 -0.33 11.39
C PHE A 51 -15.10 -1.32 12.12
N ALA A 52 -15.64 -2.43 12.62
CA ALA A 52 -14.88 -3.50 13.25
C ALA A 52 -13.89 -4.24 12.31
N TRP A 53 -14.00 -4.05 10.99
CA TRP A 53 -13.07 -4.62 10.02
C TRP A 53 -11.81 -3.78 9.85
N THR A 54 -11.85 -2.50 10.23
CA THR A 54 -10.68 -1.64 10.29
C THR A 54 -9.91 -1.99 11.55
N GLY A 55 -8.70 -2.53 11.38
CA GLY A 55 -7.82 -2.83 12.50
C GLY A 55 -7.49 -1.56 13.29
N ILE A 56 -7.52 -1.65 14.62
CA ILE A 56 -7.12 -0.54 15.48
C ILE A 56 -5.59 -0.47 15.48
N VAL A 57 -5.04 0.62 14.93
CA VAL A 57 -3.61 0.91 15.02
C VAL A 57 -3.37 1.81 16.23
N ARG A 58 -2.56 1.33 17.18
CA ARG A 58 -2.16 2.11 18.36
C ARG A 58 -0.96 2.96 18.00
N HIS A 59 -1.17 4.27 17.86
CA HIS A 59 -0.09 5.23 17.66
C HIS A 59 0.48 5.63 19.02
N GLN A 60 1.80 5.47 19.19
CA GLN A 60 2.49 6.06 20.34
C GLN A 60 2.50 7.57 20.16
N LEU A 61 2.20 8.38 21.18
CA LEU A 61 2.28 9.83 21.07
C LEU A 61 3.73 10.32 20.93
N VAL A 62 3.91 11.52 20.38
CA VAL A 62 5.20 12.21 20.40
C VAL A 62 5.45 12.69 21.84
N LYS A 63 6.71 12.66 22.29
CA LYS A 63 7.08 13.14 23.63
C LYS A 63 6.91 14.66 23.69
N GLY A 64 5.80 15.17 24.22
CA GLY A 64 5.61 16.59 24.57
C GLY A 64 6.19 17.59 23.56
N GLY A 65 7.01 18.53 24.04
CA GLY A 65 7.70 19.54 23.23
C GLY A 65 8.87 19.04 22.38
N ALA A 66 8.93 17.74 22.07
CA ALA A 66 9.92 17.21 21.15
C ALA A 66 9.72 17.84 19.77
N SER A 67 10.68 18.66 19.35
CA SER A 67 10.76 19.19 17.99
C SER A 67 11.61 18.27 17.11
N PRO A 68 11.24 18.03 15.84
CA PRO A 68 12.10 17.38 14.85
C PRO A 68 13.45 18.08 14.66
N ASP A 69 13.50 19.40 14.87
CA ASP A 69 14.68 20.23 14.64
C ASP A 69 15.63 20.29 15.85
N ASP A 70 15.27 19.65 16.96
CA ASP A 70 16.13 19.58 18.14
C ASP A 70 17.26 18.57 17.91
N PRO A 71 18.54 19.00 17.84
CA PRO A 71 19.65 18.10 17.61
C PRO A 71 19.79 17.04 18.71
N ALA A 72 19.39 17.34 19.96
CA ALA A 72 19.43 16.39 21.07
C ALA A 72 18.42 15.24 20.91
N LEU A 73 17.37 15.42 20.09
CA LEU A 73 16.33 14.43 19.85
C LEU A 73 16.49 13.70 18.50
N THR A 74 17.61 13.89 17.81
CA THR A 74 17.91 13.25 16.52
C THR A 74 17.70 11.73 16.55
N GLU A 75 18.21 11.04 17.58
CA GLU A 75 18.10 9.59 17.70
C GLU A 75 16.66 9.13 18.04
N TYR A 76 15.92 9.93 18.82
CA TYR A 76 14.51 9.68 19.11
C TYR A 76 13.67 9.70 17.82
N TRP A 77 13.86 10.73 16.99
CA TRP A 77 13.16 10.87 15.71
C TRP A 77 13.60 9.81 14.70
N ARG A 78 14.90 9.51 14.61
CA ARG A 78 15.44 8.43 13.77
C ARG A 78 14.79 7.08 14.08
N ASN A 79 14.69 6.71 15.37
CA ASN A 79 14.05 5.46 15.78
C ASN A 79 12.55 5.43 15.49
N ARG A 80 11.88 6.57 15.66
CA ARG A 80 10.45 6.70 15.37
C ARG A 80 10.15 6.61 13.87
N ARG A 81 11.05 7.12 13.00
CA ARG A 81 11.01 6.94 11.55
C ARG A 81 11.20 5.47 11.15
N ARG A 82 12.17 4.77 11.75
CA ARG A 82 12.43 3.33 11.50
C ARG A 82 11.24 2.43 11.85
N LYS A 83 10.42 2.82 12.83
CA LYS A 83 9.22 2.07 13.25
C LYS A 83 7.97 2.33 12.39
N LYS A 84 8.00 3.31 11.48
CA LYS A 84 6.85 3.54 10.56
C LYS A 84 6.77 2.43 9.51
N ALA A 85 5.54 2.19 9.05
CA ALA A 85 5.27 1.22 8.01
C ALA A 85 6.15 1.48 6.79
N PRO A 86 6.66 0.43 6.13
CA PRO A 86 7.41 0.57 4.91
C PRO A 86 6.59 1.38 3.88
N PRO A 87 7.28 2.10 2.99
CA PRO A 87 6.62 2.92 1.98
C PRO A 87 5.57 2.13 1.20
N PRO A 88 4.52 2.79 0.66
CA PRO A 88 3.44 2.14 -0.07
C PRO A 88 3.92 1.60 -1.43
N MET A 89 4.73 0.56 -1.37
CA MET A 89 5.19 -0.25 -2.47
C MET A 89 4.44 -1.59 -2.45
N ASP A 90 4.31 -2.21 -3.62
CA ASP A 90 3.89 -3.61 -3.65
C ASP A 90 4.93 -4.47 -2.92
N LYS A 91 4.48 -5.59 -2.32
CA LYS A 91 5.32 -6.47 -1.51
C LYS A 91 6.61 -6.90 -2.24
N THR A 92 6.54 -7.11 -3.56
CA THR A 92 7.69 -7.53 -4.35
C THR A 92 8.73 -6.41 -4.44
N SER A 93 8.33 -5.19 -4.80
CA SER A 93 9.24 -4.03 -4.87
C SER A 93 9.89 -3.74 -3.52
N LEU A 94 9.15 -3.87 -2.41
CA LEU A 94 9.70 -3.69 -1.06
C LEU A 94 10.79 -4.72 -0.73
N LEU A 95 10.54 -6.00 -1.01
CA LEU A 95 11.51 -7.06 -0.78
C LEU A 95 12.76 -6.90 -1.66
N LEU A 96 12.59 -6.49 -2.92
CA LEU A 96 13.71 -6.21 -3.82
C LEU A 96 14.57 -5.05 -3.30
N ALA A 97 13.94 -3.96 -2.83
CA ALA A 97 14.65 -2.84 -2.25
C ALA A 97 15.45 -3.25 -1.00
N VAL A 98 14.88 -4.08 -0.11
CA VAL A 98 15.59 -4.61 1.06
C VAL A 98 16.78 -5.49 0.65
N ARG A 99 16.55 -6.43 -0.28
CA ARG A 99 17.62 -7.30 -0.82
C ARG A 99 18.77 -6.49 -1.45
N GLN A 100 18.44 -5.36 -2.07
CA GLN A 100 19.40 -4.46 -2.69
C GLN A 100 19.96 -3.39 -1.75
N GLN A 101 19.63 -3.46 -0.45
CA GLN A 101 20.04 -2.46 0.55
C GLN A 101 19.66 -1.01 0.15
N GLY A 102 18.57 -0.85 -0.60
CA GLY A 102 18.12 0.46 -1.08
C GLY A 102 18.95 1.03 -2.24
N LEU A 103 19.88 0.27 -2.83
CA LEU A 103 20.75 0.74 -3.91
C LEU A 103 20.31 0.21 -5.27
N CYS A 104 20.48 1.04 -6.30
CA CYS A 104 20.27 0.66 -7.69
C CYS A 104 21.46 -0.18 -8.17
N PRO A 105 21.25 -1.40 -8.69
CA PRO A 105 22.35 -2.27 -9.09
C PRO A 105 23.12 -1.77 -10.31
N LEU A 106 22.52 -0.88 -11.11
CA LEU A 106 23.11 -0.30 -12.33
C LEU A 106 24.03 0.88 -12.03
N CYS A 107 23.50 1.95 -11.42
CA CYS A 107 24.26 3.18 -11.15
C CYS A 107 24.85 3.25 -9.73
N LYS A 108 24.53 2.28 -8.86
CA LYS A 108 24.94 2.21 -7.44
C LYS A 108 24.43 3.34 -6.54
N GLN A 109 23.60 4.24 -7.06
CA GLN A 109 22.94 5.29 -6.27
C GLN A 109 21.71 4.77 -5.54
N ALA A 110 21.26 5.49 -4.52
CA ALA A 110 20.03 5.17 -3.79
C ALA A 110 18.82 5.06 -4.75
N LEU A 111 18.02 4.01 -4.61
CA LEU A 111 16.80 3.78 -5.39
C LEU A 111 15.81 4.94 -5.23
N ILE A 112 15.73 5.50 -4.04
CA ILE A 112 14.88 6.64 -3.73
C ILE A 112 15.79 7.81 -3.38
N ALA A 113 15.99 8.71 -4.36
CA ALA A 113 16.74 9.94 -4.15
C ALA A 113 16.01 10.80 -3.11
N GLY A 114 16.74 11.28 -2.10
CA GLY A 114 16.14 12.02 -1.00
C GLY A 114 15.45 11.15 0.06
N ALA A 115 15.84 9.88 0.23
CA ALA A 115 15.47 9.13 1.44
C ALA A 115 15.93 9.81 2.75
N GLU A 116 16.78 10.84 2.62
CA GLU A 116 17.22 11.76 3.67
C GLU A 116 16.28 12.97 3.83
N TYR A 117 15.51 13.32 2.79
CA TYR A 117 14.52 14.38 2.76
C TYR A 117 13.17 13.83 3.24
N GLU A 118 12.76 14.23 4.44
CA GLU A 118 11.45 13.88 4.99
C GLU A 118 10.47 15.02 4.69
N PRO A 119 9.42 14.81 3.88
CA PRO A 119 8.44 15.87 3.61
C PRO A 119 7.62 16.20 4.86
N ASP A 120 7.35 17.48 5.09
CA ASP A 120 6.75 18.00 6.33
C ASP A 120 5.25 17.69 6.47
N SER A 121 4.57 17.33 5.37
CA SER A 121 3.15 17.01 5.39
C SER A 121 2.82 15.60 4.87
N PRO A 122 1.78 14.92 5.40
CA PRO A 122 1.31 13.63 4.87
C PRO A 122 0.96 13.65 3.37
N ARG A 123 0.56 14.80 2.83
CA ARG A 123 0.24 14.96 1.40
C ARG A 123 1.50 15.03 0.54
N GLU A 124 2.51 15.80 0.97
CA GLU A 124 3.82 15.81 0.30
C GLU A 124 4.51 14.47 0.42
N TRP A 125 4.33 13.78 1.55
CA TRP A 125 4.74 12.39 1.71
C TRP A 125 4.12 11.52 0.60
N ILE A 126 2.79 11.48 0.47
CA ILE A 126 2.12 10.71 -0.58
C ILE A 126 2.61 11.07 -1.99
N ASN A 127 2.77 12.36 -2.29
CA ASN A 127 3.20 12.83 -3.60
C ASN A 127 4.66 12.48 -3.90
N TRP A 128 5.55 12.67 -2.93
CA TRP A 128 6.96 12.30 -3.01
C TRP A 128 7.13 10.79 -3.18
N PHE A 129 6.35 9.97 -2.46
CA PHE A 129 6.36 8.52 -2.63
C PHE A 129 5.76 8.07 -3.97
N ALA A 130 4.69 8.71 -4.44
CA ALA A 130 4.10 8.43 -5.75
C ALA A 130 5.07 8.80 -6.88
N ALA A 131 5.80 9.91 -6.75
CA ALA A 131 6.84 10.33 -7.68
C ALA A 131 8.03 9.36 -7.66
N SER A 132 8.53 9.00 -6.47
CA SER A 132 9.62 8.04 -6.30
C SER A 132 9.27 6.64 -6.85
N LYS A 133 8.01 6.20 -6.69
CA LYS A 133 7.53 4.93 -7.28
C LYS A 133 7.51 4.97 -8.80
N LYS A 134 7.11 6.09 -9.42
CA LYS A 134 7.17 6.25 -10.89
C LYS A 134 8.60 6.23 -11.42
N MET A 135 9.57 6.60 -10.58
CA MET A 135 10.99 6.61 -10.94
C MET A 135 11.67 5.25 -10.80
N LEU A 136 10.97 4.20 -10.36
CA LEU A 136 11.53 2.86 -10.14
C LEU A 136 10.85 1.80 -11.03
N HIS A 137 11.65 1.05 -11.78
CA HIS A 137 11.19 -0.05 -12.62
C HIS A 137 11.72 -1.39 -12.10
N LYS A 138 10.94 -2.46 -12.29
CA LYS A 138 11.42 -3.84 -12.14
C LYS A 138 12.09 -4.25 -13.44
N HIS A 139 13.32 -4.73 -13.34
CA HIS A 139 14.10 -5.23 -14.46
C HIS A 139 14.36 -6.72 -14.27
N HIS A 140 14.31 -7.46 -15.37
CA HIS A 140 14.57 -8.90 -15.40
C HIS A 140 16.05 -9.17 -15.69
N PHE A 141 16.68 -10.11 -14.96
CA PHE A 141 18.05 -10.55 -15.26
C PHE A 141 18.12 -11.32 -16.58
N THR A 142 17.24 -12.32 -16.73
CA THR A 142 16.94 -12.97 -18.01
C THR A 142 15.75 -12.25 -18.62
N TYR A 143 15.90 -11.69 -19.81
CA TYR A 143 14.82 -10.95 -20.43
C TYR A 143 13.60 -11.81 -20.69
N ARG A 144 12.41 -11.19 -20.64
CA ARG A 144 11.17 -11.87 -21.00
C ARG A 144 11.19 -12.42 -22.42
N ARG A 145 11.84 -11.72 -23.35
CA ARG A 145 12.03 -12.21 -24.74
C ARG A 145 12.89 -13.47 -24.82
N ASP A 146 13.76 -13.68 -23.83
CA ASP A 146 14.68 -14.81 -23.73
C ASP A 146 14.15 -15.90 -22.76
N GLY A 147 12.84 -15.88 -22.48
CA GLY A 147 12.17 -16.88 -21.62
C GLY A 147 12.18 -16.57 -20.12
N GLY A 148 12.65 -15.40 -19.70
CA GLY A 148 12.68 -15.02 -18.29
C GLY A 148 11.30 -14.73 -17.68
N GLY A 149 10.99 -15.40 -16.57
CA GLY A 149 9.72 -15.23 -15.82
C GLY A 149 9.74 -14.09 -14.80
N ASP A 150 8.58 -13.83 -14.17
CA ASP A 150 8.40 -12.80 -13.13
C ASP A 150 8.79 -13.26 -11.71
N GLU A 151 9.62 -14.29 -11.63
CA GLU A 151 10.12 -14.80 -10.35
C GLU A 151 11.02 -13.77 -9.67
N ARG A 152 10.97 -13.71 -8.34
CA ARG A 152 11.77 -12.73 -7.56
C ARG A 152 13.28 -12.91 -7.72
N SER A 153 13.72 -14.13 -8.00
CA SER A 153 15.10 -14.46 -8.35
C SER A 153 15.54 -13.71 -9.61
N ASN A 154 14.66 -13.63 -10.60
CA ASN A 154 14.87 -13.00 -11.89
C ASN A 154 14.63 -11.48 -11.87
N LEU A 155 14.13 -10.90 -10.77
CA LEU A 155 13.80 -9.47 -10.70
C LEU A 155 14.81 -8.67 -9.88
N ARG A 156 15.04 -7.44 -10.32
CA ARG A 156 15.72 -6.38 -9.56
C ARG A 156 15.01 -5.04 -9.74
N LEU A 157 15.07 -4.17 -8.74
CA LEU A 157 14.54 -2.81 -8.81
C LEU A 157 15.64 -1.87 -9.29
N VAL A 158 15.35 -1.03 -10.28
CA VAL A 158 16.28 -0.07 -10.88
C VAL A 158 15.59 1.27 -11.08
N HIS A 159 16.35 2.36 -11.22
CA HIS A 159 15.76 3.61 -11.71
C HIS A 159 15.20 3.43 -13.11
N SER A 160 14.08 4.09 -13.39
CA SER A 160 13.45 4.12 -14.72
C SER A 160 14.44 4.57 -15.81
N GLU A 161 15.29 5.56 -15.52
CA GLU A 161 16.31 6.04 -16.44
C GLU A 161 17.43 5.02 -16.66
N CYS A 162 17.99 4.45 -15.60
CA CYS A 162 18.98 3.38 -15.73
C CYS A 162 18.41 2.18 -16.50
N HIS A 163 17.12 1.89 -16.31
CA HIS A 163 16.42 0.83 -17.05
C HIS A 163 16.36 1.13 -18.55
N ARG A 164 16.00 2.37 -18.93
CA ARG A 164 15.98 2.81 -20.34
C ARG A 164 17.37 2.74 -20.96
N GLN A 165 18.39 3.27 -20.28
CA GLN A 165 19.77 3.28 -20.77
C GLN A 165 20.32 1.87 -20.96
N HIS A 166 20.03 0.94 -20.05
CA HIS A 166 20.45 -0.46 -20.17
C HIS A 166 19.86 -1.10 -21.43
N HIS A 167 18.56 -0.97 -21.65
CA HIS A 167 17.90 -1.53 -22.85
C HIS A 167 18.37 -0.87 -24.15
N ALA A 168 18.63 0.43 -24.13
CA ALA A 168 19.19 1.14 -25.28
C ALA A 168 20.63 0.66 -25.61
N GLY A 169 21.42 0.32 -24.59
CA GLY A 169 22.76 -0.22 -24.75
C GLY A 169 22.79 -1.66 -25.29
N ASP A 170 21.84 -2.50 -24.86
CA ASP A 170 21.77 -3.88 -25.32
C ASP A 170 21.36 -4.00 -26.80
N GLY A 171 20.46 -3.12 -27.26
CA GLY A 171 20.06 -3.08 -28.68
C GLY A 171 21.22 -2.76 -29.63
N LYS A 172 22.22 -1.98 -29.18
CA LYS A 172 23.42 -1.65 -29.96
C LYS A 172 24.47 -2.76 -30.01
N ARG A 173 24.41 -3.73 -29.09
CA ARG A 173 25.34 -4.87 -29.05
C ARG A 173 24.87 -6.06 -29.89
N THR A 174 23.60 -6.06 -30.29
CA THR A 174 22.97 -7.12 -31.09
C THR A 174 22.88 -6.78 -32.59
N THR A 175 23.40 -5.64 -33.01
CA THR A 175 23.55 -5.18 -34.40
C THR A 175 25.02 -5.14 -34.76
#